data_AF-A0A947JU45-F1
#
_entry.id   AF-A0A947JU45-F1
#
_cell.length_a   1.000
_cell.length_b   1.000
_cell.length_c   1.000
_cell.angle_alpha   90.00
_cell.angle_beta   90.00
_cell.angle_gamma   90.00
#
_symmetry.space_group_name_H-M   'P 1'
#
loop_
_entity.id
_entity.type
_entity.pdbx_description
1 polymer ?
#
loop_
_entity_poly.entity_id
_entity_poly.type
_entity_poly.pdbx_seq_one_letter_code
_entity_poly.pdbx_strand_id
1 'polypeptide(L)'
;MVPDQSFQHAHSAHCESGVMSLMMHHYGLPLSEAMVFGLSGALMFAYLPFVKLGGMPLIAYRSRPRAIIKGLQKNLGIKMKMQTFSHPAEGSKTLDSLLEQGEIVGAQTSVFWLPYFPEEMRFHFNAHNLIIYKKEGDEYLISDPVFETPVRCETQALQKARFVKGVMAPKGLLYYPVHVPESINFAVVIPKAIRKNAKAMLKTPVPIAGIRGIRYLAKAIGKLEQKDRRYAKLFLGHIVRMQEEIGTGGAGFRFIYASFLQEAGKLLDNPLLSETSEMMTLVGDQWREFALMLAKAIRSKESQTTDFLALKTKLESVADAEAAVYRKLLEGNLV
;
A
#
# COMPACT_ATOMS: atom_id res chain seq x y z
N MET A 1 -2.30 -17.29 -26.41
CA MET A 1 -0.85 -17.05 -26.45
C MET A 1 -0.64 -15.56 -26.33
N VAL A 2 -0.11 -15.09 -25.19
CA VAL A 2 0.36 -13.72 -25.08
C VAL A 2 1.59 -13.62 -25.99
N PRO A 3 1.75 -12.58 -26.84
CA PRO A 3 2.94 -12.41 -27.65
C PRO A 3 4.19 -12.43 -26.76
N ASP A 4 5.32 -12.86 -27.32
CA ASP A 4 6.65 -12.87 -26.67
C ASP A 4 7.10 -11.44 -26.30
N GLN A 5 6.45 -10.86 -25.29
CA GLN A 5 6.83 -9.60 -24.69
C GLN A 5 7.89 -9.91 -23.65
N SER A 6 9.12 -9.48 -23.93
CA SER A 6 10.19 -9.43 -22.94
C SER A 6 9.66 -8.77 -21.66
N PHE A 7 9.75 -9.46 -20.53
CA PHE A 7 9.35 -8.94 -19.23
C PHE A 7 10.03 -7.60 -18.94
N GLN A 8 9.26 -6.58 -18.55
CA GLN A 8 9.76 -5.25 -18.22
C GLN A 8 9.65 -4.99 -16.73
N HIS A 9 10.78 -4.81 -16.08
CA HIS A 9 10.85 -4.45 -14.66
C HIS A 9 10.51 -2.97 -14.45
N ALA A 10 9.91 -2.67 -13.29
CA ALA A 10 9.66 -1.31 -12.85
C ALA A 10 9.76 -1.23 -11.31
N HIS A 11 10.49 -0.22 -10.83
CA HIS A 11 10.48 0.21 -9.43
C HIS A 11 9.12 0.83 -9.07
N SER A 12 8.65 0.67 -7.83
CA SER A 12 7.35 1.18 -7.39
C SER A 12 7.36 1.63 -5.93
N ALA A 13 6.44 2.52 -5.59
CA ALA A 13 6.37 3.12 -4.27
C ALA A 13 5.81 2.15 -3.19
N HIS A 14 4.99 1.18 -3.59
CA HIS A 14 4.41 0.16 -2.72
C HIS A 14 4.35 -1.22 -3.38
N CYS A 15 4.75 -2.25 -2.64
CA CYS A 15 4.98 -3.56 -3.23
C CYS A 15 3.73 -4.25 -3.80
N GLU A 16 2.57 -4.16 -3.14
CA GLU A 16 1.35 -4.83 -3.62
C GLU A 16 0.73 -4.12 -4.84
N SER A 17 0.77 -2.78 -4.89
CA SER A 17 0.29 -2.02 -6.06
C SER A 17 1.28 -2.09 -7.23
N GLY A 18 2.58 -2.03 -6.95
CA GLY A 18 3.63 -2.15 -7.96
C GLY A 18 3.59 -3.50 -8.67
N VAL A 19 3.53 -4.60 -7.91
CA VAL A 19 3.37 -5.94 -8.50
C VAL A 19 2.11 -6.03 -9.37
N MET A 20 0.97 -5.53 -8.89
CA MET A 20 -0.25 -5.58 -9.68
C MET A 20 -0.18 -4.68 -10.93
N SER A 21 0.42 -3.50 -10.86
CA SER A 21 0.61 -2.60 -12.01
C SER A 21 1.47 -3.26 -13.09
N LEU A 22 2.63 -3.78 -12.72
CA LEU A 22 3.53 -4.47 -13.64
C LEU A 22 2.87 -5.70 -14.26
N MET A 23 2.17 -6.48 -13.44
CA MET A 23 1.43 -7.64 -13.91
C MET A 23 0.34 -7.25 -14.91
N MET A 24 -0.50 -6.25 -14.62
CA MET A 24 -1.52 -5.81 -15.58
C MET A 24 -0.88 -5.32 -16.88
N HIS A 25 0.22 -4.56 -16.80
CA HIS A 25 0.95 -4.11 -17.97
C HIS A 25 1.45 -5.28 -18.84
N HIS A 26 2.05 -6.30 -18.22
CA HIS A 26 2.54 -7.49 -18.92
C HIS A 26 1.44 -8.26 -19.65
N TYR A 27 0.23 -8.32 -19.09
CA TYR A 27 -0.93 -8.97 -19.72
C TYR A 27 -1.79 -8.01 -20.57
N GLY A 28 -1.20 -6.92 -21.07
CA GLY A 28 -1.82 -6.06 -22.08
C GLY A 28 -2.77 -4.98 -21.55
N LEU A 29 -2.82 -4.77 -20.23
CA LEU A 29 -3.61 -3.71 -19.60
C LEU A 29 -2.68 -2.72 -18.88
N PRO A 30 -2.12 -1.71 -19.58
CA PRO A 30 -1.11 -0.81 -19.04
C PRO A 30 -1.73 0.15 -18.00
N LEU A 31 -1.74 -0.29 -16.74
CA LEU A 31 -2.16 0.53 -15.59
C LEU A 31 -0.94 0.96 -14.80
N SER A 32 -0.81 2.26 -14.55
CA SER A 32 0.17 2.79 -13.60
C SER A 32 -0.11 2.28 -12.18
N GLU A 33 0.90 2.40 -11.30
CA GLU A 33 0.73 2.08 -9.87
C GLU A 33 -0.40 2.90 -9.23
N ALA A 34 -0.51 4.18 -9.61
CA ALA A 34 -1.54 5.08 -9.13
C ALA A 34 -2.94 4.61 -9.57
N MET A 35 -3.11 4.27 -10.86
CA MET A 35 -4.37 3.73 -11.37
C MET A 35 -4.75 2.42 -10.67
N VAL A 36 -3.81 1.51 -10.48
CA VAL A 36 -4.05 0.27 -9.71
C VAL A 36 -4.52 0.57 -8.29
N PHE A 37 -3.82 1.48 -7.58
CA PHE A 37 -4.16 1.82 -6.20
C PHE A 37 -5.53 2.50 -6.10
N GLY A 38 -5.79 3.51 -6.93
CA GLY A 38 -7.04 4.26 -6.97
C GLY A 38 -8.24 3.40 -7.37
N LEU A 39 -8.13 2.66 -8.47
CA LEU A 39 -9.20 1.79 -8.97
C LEU A 39 -9.51 0.64 -8.02
N SER A 40 -8.53 0.15 -7.23
CA SER A 40 -8.81 -0.87 -6.22
C SER A 40 -9.67 -0.34 -5.05
N GLY A 41 -9.66 0.98 -4.82
CA GLY A 41 -10.30 1.63 -3.67
C GLY A 41 -9.59 1.28 -2.36
N ALA A 42 -8.26 1.16 -2.39
CA ALA A 42 -7.48 0.70 -1.26
C ALA A 42 -7.16 1.78 -0.21
N LEU A 43 -7.19 3.07 -0.58
CA LEU A 43 -7.01 4.17 0.38
C LEU A 43 -8.10 4.10 1.46
N MET A 44 -7.68 4.08 2.71
CA MET A 44 -8.55 4.11 3.88
C MET A 44 -7.73 4.56 5.09
N PHE A 45 -8.36 5.05 6.15
CA PHE A 45 -7.69 5.25 7.43
C PHE A 45 -8.36 4.42 8.52
N ALA A 46 -7.58 3.85 9.43
CA ALA A 46 -8.10 3.22 10.64
C ALA A 46 -7.15 3.39 11.84
N TYR A 47 -7.71 3.70 13.00
CA TYR A 47 -7.03 3.73 14.29
C TYR A 47 -7.75 2.83 15.29
N LEU A 48 -7.12 1.71 15.66
CA LEU A 48 -7.69 0.71 16.56
C LEU A 48 -6.86 0.65 17.86
N PRO A 49 -7.24 1.40 18.92
CA PRO A 49 -6.46 1.46 20.16
C PRO A 49 -6.34 0.11 20.89
N PHE A 50 -7.31 -0.77 20.67
CA PHE A 50 -7.44 -2.07 21.33
C PHE A 50 -6.74 -3.22 20.58
N VAL A 51 -6.35 -3.02 19.32
CA VAL A 51 -5.60 -4.00 18.54
C VAL A 51 -4.12 -3.62 18.59
N LYS A 52 -3.26 -4.52 19.04
CA LYS A 52 -1.82 -4.25 19.19
C LYS A 52 -1.00 -4.88 18.07
N LEU A 53 -0.08 -4.11 17.52
CA LEU A 53 0.97 -4.55 16.59
C LEU A 53 2.32 -4.10 17.16
N GLY A 54 3.18 -5.05 17.54
CA GLY A 54 4.47 -4.72 18.17
C GLY A 54 4.33 -3.94 19.49
N GLY A 55 3.27 -4.20 20.26
CA GLY A 55 2.98 -3.51 21.53
C GLY A 55 2.29 -2.15 21.39
N MET A 56 2.16 -1.60 20.18
CA MET A 56 1.51 -0.31 19.90
C MET A 56 0.13 -0.49 19.24
N PRO A 57 -0.80 0.47 19.39
CA PRO A 57 -2.07 0.47 18.69
C PRO A 57 -1.94 0.34 17.17
N LEU A 58 -2.82 -0.42 16.53
CA LEU A 58 -2.87 -0.53 15.08
C LEU A 58 -3.32 0.80 14.46
N ILE A 59 -2.46 1.39 13.61
CA ILE A 59 -2.75 2.53 12.75
C ILE A 59 -2.57 2.08 11.31
N ALA A 60 -3.59 2.23 10.47
CA ALA A 60 -3.54 1.83 9.07
C ALA A 60 -3.92 2.99 8.15
N TYR A 61 -3.12 3.17 7.10
CA TYR A 61 -3.33 4.18 6.05
C TYR A 61 -3.85 3.59 4.74
N ARG A 62 -4.20 2.31 4.76
CA ARG A 62 -4.88 1.60 3.68
C ARG A 62 -5.75 0.46 4.22
N SER A 63 -6.56 -0.07 3.33
CA SER A 63 -7.28 -1.33 3.52
C SER A 63 -6.35 -2.52 3.72
N ARG A 64 -6.89 -3.62 4.26
CA ARG A 64 -6.13 -4.81 4.65
C ARG A 64 -5.34 -5.40 3.47
N PRO A 65 -4.25 -6.15 3.71
CA PRO A 65 -3.53 -6.86 2.66
C PRO A 65 -4.47 -7.66 1.74
N ARG A 66 -4.15 -7.73 0.44
CA ARG A 66 -4.95 -8.35 -0.64
C ARG A 66 -6.20 -7.56 -1.04
N ALA A 67 -6.50 -6.44 -0.38
CA ALA A 67 -7.62 -5.59 -0.77
C ALA A 67 -7.40 -4.94 -2.14
N ILE A 68 -6.14 -4.69 -2.54
CA ILE A 68 -5.84 -4.15 -3.88
C ILE A 68 -6.27 -5.17 -4.92
N ILE A 69 -5.77 -6.41 -4.82
CA ILE A 69 -6.12 -7.51 -5.72
C ILE A 69 -7.65 -7.69 -5.78
N LYS A 70 -8.32 -7.79 -4.62
CA LYS A 70 -9.79 -7.95 -4.56
C LYS A 70 -10.55 -6.77 -5.16
N GLY A 71 -10.05 -5.56 -4.96
CA GLY A 71 -10.61 -4.33 -5.51
C GLY A 71 -10.55 -4.33 -7.03
N LEU A 72 -9.38 -4.66 -7.59
CA LEU A 72 -9.18 -4.78 -9.03
C LEU A 72 -10.08 -5.85 -9.65
N GLN A 73 -10.17 -7.04 -9.04
CA GLN A 73 -11.07 -8.09 -9.54
C GLN A 73 -12.53 -7.61 -9.60
N LYS A 74 -12.99 -6.92 -8.55
CA LYS A 74 -14.36 -6.43 -8.46
C LYS A 74 -14.65 -5.28 -9.41
N ASN A 75 -13.70 -4.35 -9.58
CA ASN A 75 -13.94 -3.09 -10.28
C ASN A 75 -13.59 -3.16 -11.76
N LEU A 76 -12.61 -3.99 -12.14
CA LEU A 76 -12.11 -4.10 -13.50
C LEU A 76 -12.47 -5.43 -14.16
N GLY A 77 -12.99 -6.41 -13.42
CA GLY A 77 -13.31 -7.73 -13.98
C GLY A 77 -12.11 -8.65 -14.16
N ILE A 78 -10.94 -8.28 -13.64
CA ILE A 78 -9.75 -9.14 -13.57
C ILE A 78 -10.10 -10.39 -12.76
N LYS A 79 -9.59 -11.55 -13.17
CA LYS A 79 -9.64 -12.78 -12.36
C LYS A 79 -8.23 -13.20 -12.01
N MET A 80 -7.99 -13.42 -10.73
CA MET A 80 -6.71 -13.85 -10.20
C MET A 80 -6.88 -15.23 -9.56
N LYS A 81 -5.91 -16.11 -9.81
CA LYS A 81 -5.77 -17.32 -9.01
C LYS A 81 -4.80 -17.01 -7.87
N MET A 82 -5.15 -17.45 -6.67
CA MET A 82 -4.32 -17.29 -5.47
C MET A 82 -4.27 -18.63 -4.74
N GLN A 83 -3.07 -19.11 -4.43
CA GLN A 83 -2.88 -20.42 -3.81
C GLN A 83 -1.81 -20.37 -2.73
N THR A 84 -2.10 -20.95 -1.57
CA THR A 84 -1.15 -21.21 -0.49
C THR A 84 -0.87 -22.70 -0.39
N PHE A 85 0.24 -23.07 0.24
CA PHE A 85 0.70 -24.46 0.29
C PHE A 85 1.02 -24.86 1.72
N SER A 86 0.68 -26.10 2.06
CA SER A 86 1.07 -26.72 3.34
C SER A 86 2.50 -27.23 3.28
N HIS A 87 2.96 -27.70 2.13
CA HIS A 87 4.30 -28.25 1.92
C HIS A 87 5.13 -27.35 0.99
N PRO A 88 6.37 -26.95 1.39
CA PRO A 88 7.24 -26.13 0.55
C PRO A 88 7.52 -26.72 -0.84
N ALA A 89 7.73 -28.04 -0.91
CA ALA A 89 8.00 -28.74 -2.17
C ALA A 89 6.87 -28.59 -3.20
N GLU A 90 5.60 -28.66 -2.77
CA GLU A 90 4.44 -28.47 -3.65
C GLU A 90 4.38 -27.02 -4.19
N GLY A 91 4.69 -26.05 -3.33
CA GLY A 91 4.71 -24.64 -3.72
C GLY A 91 5.86 -24.28 -4.65
N SER A 92 7.01 -24.95 -4.53
CA SER A 92 8.12 -24.83 -5.48
C SER A 92 7.77 -25.49 -6.81
N LYS A 93 7.25 -26.72 -6.81
CA LYS A 93 6.80 -27.41 -8.03
C LYS A 93 5.75 -26.61 -8.79
N THR A 94 4.79 -26.01 -8.09
CA THR A 94 3.74 -25.18 -8.71
C THR A 94 4.31 -23.90 -9.31
N LEU A 95 5.25 -23.25 -8.62
CA LEU A 95 5.93 -22.07 -9.16
C LEU A 95 6.67 -22.41 -10.46
N ASP A 96 7.50 -23.47 -10.43
CA ASP A 96 8.30 -23.88 -11.59
C ASP A 96 7.41 -24.20 -12.80
N SER A 97 6.32 -24.96 -12.57
CA SER A 97 5.36 -25.29 -13.63
C SER A 97 4.67 -24.07 -14.24
N LEU A 98 4.40 -23.02 -13.45
CA LEU A 98 3.81 -21.77 -13.98
C LEU A 98 4.82 -20.99 -14.82
N LEU A 99 6.07 -20.92 -14.37
CA LEU A 99 7.14 -20.26 -15.13
C LEU A 99 7.43 -20.98 -16.45
N GLU A 100 7.40 -22.32 -16.45
CA GLU A 100 7.52 -23.14 -17.67
C GLU A 100 6.37 -22.91 -18.66
N GLN A 101 5.18 -22.53 -18.17
CA GLN A 101 4.03 -22.13 -19.00
C GLN A 101 4.14 -20.69 -19.54
N GLY A 102 5.21 -19.97 -19.19
CA GLY A 102 5.42 -18.58 -19.57
C GLY A 102 4.66 -17.57 -18.70
N GLU A 103 4.10 -18.00 -17.56
CA GLU A 103 3.41 -17.09 -16.64
C GLU A 103 4.40 -16.31 -15.78
N ILE A 104 4.09 -15.04 -15.49
CA ILE A 104 4.75 -14.32 -14.40
C ILE A 104 3.96 -14.48 -13.11
N VAL A 105 4.66 -14.73 -12.01
CA VAL A 105 4.02 -15.16 -10.77
C VAL A 105 4.30 -14.18 -9.65
N GLY A 106 3.24 -13.55 -9.16
CA GLY A 106 3.28 -12.78 -7.92
C GLY A 106 3.46 -13.71 -6.72
N ALA A 107 4.35 -13.37 -5.81
CA ALA A 107 4.59 -14.13 -4.58
C ALA A 107 4.60 -13.22 -3.35
N GLN A 108 4.13 -13.75 -2.23
CA GLN A 108 4.34 -13.14 -0.93
C GLN A 108 5.58 -13.73 -0.27
N THR A 109 6.44 -12.87 0.28
CA THR A 109 7.72 -13.25 0.88
C THR A 109 7.98 -12.48 2.18
N SER A 110 9.05 -12.87 2.86
CA SER A 110 9.60 -12.17 4.01
C SER A 110 10.91 -11.48 3.65
N VAL A 111 10.95 -10.15 3.78
CA VAL A 111 12.13 -9.33 3.43
C VAL A 111 13.38 -9.82 4.15
N PHE A 112 13.23 -10.23 5.42
CA PHE A 112 14.34 -10.71 6.25
C PHE A 112 15.13 -11.89 5.64
N TRP A 113 14.47 -12.74 4.85
CA TRP A 113 15.08 -13.95 4.29
C TRP A 113 15.48 -13.81 2.82
N LEU A 114 15.38 -12.60 2.25
CA LEU A 114 15.79 -12.33 0.87
C LEU A 114 17.25 -11.86 0.87
N PRO A 115 18.19 -12.64 0.29
CA PRO A 115 19.63 -12.38 0.42
C PRO A 115 20.10 -11.13 -0.32
N TYR A 116 19.37 -10.69 -1.34
CA TYR A 116 19.68 -9.47 -2.09
C TYR A 116 19.29 -8.17 -1.35
N PHE A 117 18.50 -8.24 -0.27
CA PHE A 117 18.31 -7.07 0.59
C PHE A 117 19.57 -6.82 1.42
N PRO A 118 20.05 -5.56 1.55
CA PRO A 118 21.09 -5.19 2.50
C PRO A 118 20.69 -5.56 3.94
N GLU A 119 21.65 -5.93 4.79
CA GLU A 119 21.37 -6.36 6.17
C GLU A 119 20.60 -5.31 6.97
N GLU A 120 20.89 -4.04 6.73
CA GLU A 120 20.26 -2.89 7.40
C GLU A 120 18.78 -2.72 7.01
N MET A 121 18.38 -3.27 5.85
CA MET A 121 17.01 -3.23 5.35
C MET A 121 16.23 -4.51 5.67
N ARG A 122 16.87 -5.54 6.24
CA ARG A 122 16.23 -6.81 6.59
C ARG A 122 15.52 -6.69 7.95
N PHE A 123 14.22 -6.42 7.91
CA PHE A 123 13.33 -6.51 9.07
C PHE A 123 12.30 -7.63 8.91
N HIS A 124 11.83 -8.17 10.05
CA HIS A 124 10.82 -9.22 10.05
C HIS A 124 9.45 -8.69 9.59
N PHE A 125 9.23 -8.75 8.27
CA PHE A 125 7.98 -8.41 7.62
C PHE A 125 7.62 -9.46 6.58
N ASN A 126 6.56 -10.23 6.88
CA ASN A 126 6.17 -11.42 6.14
C ASN A 126 5.12 -11.15 5.03
N ALA A 127 4.88 -9.88 4.69
CA ALA A 127 3.85 -9.49 3.73
C ALA A 127 4.40 -8.70 2.53
N HIS A 128 5.68 -8.90 2.20
CA HIS A 128 6.29 -8.30 1.02
C HIS A 128 5.83 -9.01 -0.26
N ASN A 129 5.67 -8.26 -1.35
CA ASN A 129 5.19 -8.80 -2.62
C ASN A 129 6.21 -8.52 -3.71
N LEU A 130 6.46 -9.52 -4.55
CA LEU A 130 7.39 -9.46 -5.68
C LEU A 130 6.85 -10.31 -6.84
N ILE A 131 7.44 -10.15 -8.03
CA ILE A 131 7.16 -10.98 -9.20
C ILE A 131 8.35 -11.89 -9.47
N ILE A 132 8.08 -13.17 -9.68
CA ILE A 132 9.04 -14.15 -10.18
C ILE A 132 8.66 -14.38 -11.65
N TYR A 133 9.58 -14.09 -12.56
CA TYR A 133 9.28 -14.11 -14.00
C TYR A 133 10.10 -15.13 -14.79
N LYS A 134 11.17 -15.69 -14.19
CA LYS A 134 11.98 -16.73 -14.82
C LYS A 134 12.73 -17.56 -13.78
N LYS A 135 13.08 -18.79 -14.13
CA LYS A 135 14.04 -19.63 -13.42
C LYS A 135 15.21 -19.95 -14.34
N GLU A 136 16.43 -19.83 -13.85
CA GLU A 136 17.67 -20.18 -14.56
C GLU A 136 18.57 -21.00 -13.62
N GLY A 137 18.75 -22.29 -13.93
CA GLY A 137 19.50 -23.20 -13.05
C GLY A 137 18.86 -23.28 -11.65
N ASP A 138 19.64 -22.94 -10.62
CA ASP A 138 19.20 -22.93 -9.23
C ASP A 138 18.82 -21.52 -8.70
N GLU A 139 18.53 -20.60 -9.61
CA GLU A 139 18.14 -19.23 -9.27
C GLU A 139 16.82 -18.84 -9.94
N TYR A 140 16.06 -18.00 -9.23
CA TYR A 140 14.92 -17.29 -9.76
C TYR A 140 15.30 -15.86 -10.10
N LEU A 141 14.81 -15.38 -11.25
CA LEU A 141 14.87 -13.98 -11.61
C LEU A 141 13.60 -13.29 -11.12
N ILE A 142 13.81 -12.23 -10.36
CA ILE A 142 12.79 -11.54 -9.59
C ILE A 142 12.73 -10.08 -9.98
N SER A 143 11.52 -9.59 -10.17
CA SER A 143 11.20 -8.18 -10.17
C SER A 143 10.64 -7.81 -8.81
N ASP A 144 11.50 -7.27 -7.96
CA ASP A 144 11.12 -6.76 -6.66
C ASP A 144 10.89 -5.26 -6.77
N PRO A 145 9.68 -4.75 -6.47
CA PRO A 145 9.33 -3.34 -6.64
C PRO A 145 10.16 -2.36 -5.81
N VAL A 146 10.95 -2.84 -4.83
CA VAL A 146 11.84 -2.01 -4.00
C VAL A 146 13.16 -1.65 -4.71
N PHE A 147 13.54 -2.40 -5.75
CA PHE A 147 14.82 -2.20 -6.46
C PHE A 147 14.59 -1.57 -7.83
N GLU A 148 15.63 -0.90 -8.34
CA GLU A 148 15.61 -0.27 -9.67
C GLU A 148 15.83 -1.27 -10.81
N THR A 149 16.44 -2.41 -10.52
CA THR A 149 16.78 -3.46 -11.49
C THR A 149 16.30 -4.82 -11.01
N PRO A 150 16.06 -5.78 -11.95
CA PRO A 150 15.79 -7.16 -11.58
C PRO A 150 16.90 -7.76 -10.72
N VAL A 151 16.52 -8.62 -9.79
CA VAL A 151 17.44 -9.30 -8.86
C VAL A 151 17.38 -10.82 -9.07
N ARG A 152 18.45 -11.51 -8.68
CA ARG A 152 18.52 -12.98 -8.65
C ARG A 152 18.40 -13.47 -7.22
N CYS A 153 17.77 -14.63 -7.04
CA CYS A 153 17.64 -15.25 -5.73
C CYS A 153 17.73 -16.77 -5.86
N GLU A 154 18.61 -17.38 -5.07
CA GLU A 154 18.74 -18.83 -4.98
C GLU A 154 17.41 -19.50 -4.59
N THR A 155 17.15 -20.68 -5.16
CA THR A 155 15.93 -21.46 -4.92
C THR A 155 15.66 -21.68 -3.44
N GLN A 156 16.69 -22.07 -2.67
CA GLN A 156 16.56 -22.38 -1.25
C GLN A 156 16.23 -21.14 -0.43
N ALA A 157 16.89 -20.01 -0.74
CA ALA A 157 16.64 -18.73 -0.08
C ALA A 157 15.21 -18.24 -0.34
N LEU A 158 14.75 -18.30 -1.60
CA LEU A 158 13.39 -17.90 -1.95
C LEU A 158 12.34 -18.81 -1.29
N GLN A 159 12.58 -20.12 -1.24
CA GLN A 159 11.70 -21.07 -0.56
C GLN A 159 11.60 -20.73 0.93
N LYS A 160 12.73 -20.45 1.60
CA LYS A 160 12.73 -20.02 3.01
C LYS A 160 11.93 -18.74 3.22
N ALA A 161 12.12 -17.74 2.36
CA ALA A 161 11.40 -16.47 2.43
C ALA A 161 9.88 -16.63 2.21
N ARG A 162 9.46 -17.57 1.36
CA ARG A 162 8.05 -17.88 1.07
C ARG A 162 7.35 -18.70 2.16
N PHE A 163 8.08 -19.47 2.97
CA PHE A 163 7.50 -20.41 3.93
C PHE A 163 7.82 -20.11 5.40
N VAL A 164 8.38 -18.94 5.69
CA VAL A 164 8.61 -18.49 7.08
C VAL A 164 7.30 -18.49 7.89
N LYS A 165 7.39 -18.89 9.16
CA LYS A 165 6.27 -18.88 10.11
C LYS A 165 6.15 -17.52 10.81
N GLY A 166 4.99 -17.26 11.40
CA GLY A 166 4.73 -16.07 12.22
C GLY A 166 3.53 -15.25 11.78
N VAL A 167 3.41 -14.04 12.34
CA VAL A 167 2.35 -13.09 11.99
C VAL A 167 2.47 -12.73 10.50
N MET A 168 1.34 -12.74 9.79
CA MET A 168 1.28 -12.55 8.33
C MET A 168 2.17 -13.53 7.54
N ALA A 169 2.40 -14.76 8.02
CA ALA A 169 3.18 -15.76 7.29
C ALA A 169 2.73 -15.90 5.82
N PRO A 170 3.66 -15.98 4.84
CA PRO A 170 3.28 -16.01 3.44
C PRO A 170 2.61 -17.32 3.02
N LYS A 171 2.95 -18.43 3.69
CA LYS A 171 2.42 -19.78 3.42
C LYS A 171 2.57 -20.20 1.95
N GLY A 172 3.69 -19.81 1.35
CA GLY A 172 3.98 -20.10 -0.05
C GLY A 172 3.08 -19.38 -1.05
N LEU A 173 2.33 -18.35 -0.64
CA LEU A 173 1.32 -17.69 -1.48
C LEU A 173 1.89 -17.33 -2.85
N LEU A 174 1.28 -17.89 -3.88
CA LEU A 174 1.44 -17.53 -5.29
C LEU A 174 0.14 -16.93 -5.81
N TYR A 175 0.25 -15.96 -6.70
CA TYR A 175 -0.88 -15.41 -7.44
C TYR A 175 -0.49 -14.97 -8.84
N TYR A 176 -1.41 -15.16 -9.77
CA TYR A 176 -1.24 -14.87 -11.20
C TYR A 176 -2.62 -14.63 -11.82
N PRO A 177 -2.72 -13.86 -12.91
CA PRO A 177 -3.99 -13.60 -13.55
C PRO A 177 -4.43 -14.83 -14.34
N VAL A 178 -5.73 -15.12 -14.32
CA VAL A 178 -6.36 -16.12 -15.20
C VAL A 178 -7.26 -15.45 -16.24
N HIS A 179 -7.56 -14.16 -16.05
CA HIS A 179 -8.24 -13.33 -17.03
C HIS A 179 -7.91 -11.87 -16.75
N VAL A 180 -7.44 -11.17 -17.78
CA VAL A 180 -7.31 -9.71 -17.81
C VAL A 180 -8.19 -9.21 -18.95
N PRO A 181 -9.08 -8.24 -18.72
CA PRO A 181 -9.90 -7.67 -19.78
C PRO A 181 -9.03 -6.90 -20.77
N GLU A 182 -9.37 -7.00 -22.06
CA GLU A 182 -8.65 -6.29 -23.13
C GLU A 182 -8.81 -4.77 -23.06
N SER A 183 -9.94 -4.29 -22.50
CA SER A 183 -10.20 -2.87 -22.34
C SER A 183 -11.03 -2.60 -21.08
N ILE A 184 -10.92 -1.37 -20.58
CA ILE A 184 -11.64 -0.89 -19.41
C ILE A 184 -12.40 0.38 -19.78
N ASN A 185 -13.69 0.43 -19.47
CA ASN A 185 -14.47 1.67 -19.57
C ASN A 185 -14.15 2.57 -18.35
N PHE A 186 -13.10 3.39 -18.49
CA PHE A 186 -12.63 4.29 -17.43
C PHE A 186 -13.68 5.31 -16.97
N ALA A 187 -14.53 5.79 -17.88
CA ALA A 187 -15.62 6.72 -17.56
C ALA A 187 -16.65 6.12 -16.58
N VAL A 188 -16.74 4.78 -16.49
CA VAL A 188 -17.59 4.10 -15.51
C VAL A 188 -16.82 3.74 -14.24
N VAL A 189 -15.63 3.14 -14.39
CA VAL A 189 -14.93 2.56 -13.23
C VAL A 189 -14.27 3.61 -12.33
N ILE A 190 -13.74 4.71 -12.89
CA ILE A 190 -13.07 5.76 -12.13
C ILE A 190 -14.04 6.49 -11.20
N PRO A 191 -15.18 7.05 -11.68
CA PRO A 191 -16.14 7.73 -10.80
C PRO A 191 -16.68 6.82 -9.70
N LYS A 192 -16.92 5.54 -10.03
CA LYS A 192 -17.37 4.53 -9.07
C LYS A 192 -16.34 4.29 -7.98
N ALA A 193 -15.06 4.12 -8.34
CA ALA A 193 -13.97 3.92 -7.39
C ALA A 193 -13.77 5.14 -6.48
N ILE A 194 -13.73 6.35 -7.05
CA ILE A 194 -13.60 7.62 -6.33
C ILE A 194 -14.75 7.81 -5.33
N ARG A 195 -16.01 7.67 -5.78
CA ARG A 195 -17.18 7.84 -4.91
C ARG A 195 -17.19 6.82 -3.78
N LYS A 196 -16.82 5.56 -4.05
CA LYS A 196 -16.72 4.52 -3.03
C LYS A 196 -15.67 4.89 -1.98
N ASN A 197 -14.50 5.35 -2.42
CA ASN A 197 -13.41 5.74 -1.55
C ASN A 197 -13.78 6.95 -0.66
N ALA A 198 -14.27 8.03 -1.29
CA ALA A 198 -14.71 9.23 -0.59
C ALA A 198 -15.83 8.93 0.44
N LYS A 199 -16.78 8.05 0.10
CA LYS A 199 -17.79 7.57 1.06
C LYS A 199 -17.19 6.77 2.20
N ALA A 200 -16.22 5.88 1.94
CA ALA A 200 -15.54 5.14 3.00
C ALA A 200 -14.78 6.08 3.94
N MET A 201 -14.15 7.13 3.42
CA MET A 201 -13.41 8.09 4.24
C MET A 201 -14.33 9.02 5.05
N LEU A 202 -15.44 9.48 4.48
CA LEU A 202 -16.35 10.44 5.15
C LEU A 202 -17.46 9.78 5.98
N LYS A 203 -18.02 8.67 5.50
CA LYS A 203 -19.33 8.14 5.94
C LYS A 203 -19.26 6.77 6.62
N THR A 204 -18.06 6.24 6.89
CA THR A 204 -17.93 4.99 7.65
C THR A 204 -18.55 5.16 9.05
N PRO A 205 -19.53 4.33 9.46
CA PRO A 205 -20.33 4.54 10.67
C PRO A 205 -19.62 4.07 11.95
N VAL A 206 -18.31 4.30 12.06
CA VAL A 206 -17.53 4.02 13.28
C VAL A 206 -16.52 5.14 13.54
N PRO A 207 -16.16 5.43 14.80
CA PRO A 207 -15.21 6.50 15.13
C PRO A 207 -13.75 6.12 14.82
N ILE A 208 -13.47 4.85 14.59
CA ILE A 208 -12.13 4.29 14.41
C ILE A 208 -11.63 4.31 12.96
N ALA A 209 -12.44 4.76 12.00
CA ALA A 209 -12.11 4.67 10.57
C ALA A 209 -12.42 5.96 9.81
N GLY A 210 -11.77 6.12 8.65
CA GLY A 210 -11.88 7.32 7.81
C GLY A 210 -11.42 8.60 8.52
N ILE A 211 -12.02 9.73 8.15
CA ILE A 211 -11.75 11.04 8.77
C ILE A 211 -12.01 11.02 10.28
N ARG A 212 -13.04 10.30 10.73
CA ARG A 212 -13.33 10.16 12.17
C ARG A 212 -12.20 9.42 12.89
N GLY A 213 -11.62 8.41 12.26
CA GLY A 213 -10.44 7.70 12.74
C GLY A 213 -9.23 8.62 12.88
N ILE A 214 -8.97 9.50 11.91
CA ILE A 214 -7.86 10.47 11.98
C ILE A 214 -8.05 11.39 13.19
N ARG A 215 -9.26 11.93 13.36
CA ARG A 215 -9.58 12.76 14.54
C ARG A 215 -9.51 11.97 15.85
N TYR A 216 -9.84 10.69 15.83
CA TYR A 216 -9.70 9.85 17.02
C TYR A 216 -8.23 9.65 17.39
N LEU A 217 -7.35 9.43 16.42
CA LEU A 217 -5.90 9.41 16.63
C LEU A 217 -5.41 10.75 17.19
N ALA A 218 -5.86 11.89 16.63
CA ALA A 218 -5.49 13.22 17.13
C ALA A 218 -5.87 13.41 18.61
N LYS A 219 -7.08 13.00 19.00
CA LYS A 219 -7.51 13.00 20.40
C LYS A 219 -6.65 12.09 21.29
N ALA A 220 -6.18 10.95 20.78
CA ALA A 220 -5.29 10.08 21.51
C ALA A 220 -3.90 10.72 21.72
N ILE A 221 -3.39 11.44 20.72
CA ILE A 221 -2.13 12.20 20.83
C ILE A 221 -2.23 13.28 21.90
N GLY A 222 -3.33 14.05 21.93
CA GLY A 222 -3.54 15.07 22.96
C GLY A 222 -3.63 14.53 24.39
N LYS A 223 -3.83 13.22 24.59
CA LYS A 223 -3.86 12.57 25.90
C LYS A 223 -2.51 11.97 26.31
N LEU A 224 -1.47 12.11 25.49
CA LEU A 224 -0.15 11.54 25.79
C LEU A 224 0.57 12.25 26.94
N GLU A 225 0.20 13.49 27.25
CA GLU A 225 0.70 14.20 28.44
C GLU A 225 0.39 13.46 29.75
N GLN A 226 -0.71 12.68 29.77
CA GLN A 226 -1.12 11.86 30.91
C GLN A 226 -0.46 10.48 30.92
N LYS A 227 0.42 10.19 29.97
CA LYS A 227 1.11 8.90 29.83
C LYS A 227 2.58 9.06 30.17
N ASP A 228 3.20 7.95 30.52
CA ASP A 228 4.65 7.88 30.68
C ASP A 228 5.37 8.35 29.39
N ARG A 229 6.49 9.07 29.59
CA ARG A 229 7.28 9.70 28.51
C ARG A 229 7.81 8.67 27.52
N ARG A 230 8.22 7.49 27.99
CA ARG A 230 8.69 6.40 27.11
C ARG A 230 7.55 5.88 26.24
N TYR A 231 6.36 5.67 26.81
CA TYR A 231 5.18 5.29 26.02
C TYR A 231 4.85 6.35 24.96
N ALA A 232 4.82 7.63 25.34
CA ALA A 232 4.53 8.72 24.41
C ALA A 232 5.50 8.73 23.22
N LYS A 233 6.82 8.64 23.48
CA LYS A 233 7.84 8.57 22.41
C LYS A 233 7.65 7.37 21.49
N LEU A 234 7.39 6.19 22.05
CA LEU A 234 7.14 4.98 21.25
C LEU A 234 5.88 5.10 20.40
N PHE A 235 4.81 5.68 20.95
CA PHE A 235 3.57 5.88 20.22
C PHE A 235 3.73 6.87 19.06
N LEU A 236 4.43 7.99 19.27
CA LEU A 236 4.74 8.95 18.21
C LEU A 236 5.62 8.31 17.12
N GLY A 237 6.66 7.57 17.52
CA GLY A 237 7.52 6.85 16.58
C GLY A 237 6.75 5.79 15.78
N HIS A 238 5.79 5.13 16.41
CA HIS A 238 4.91 4.17 15.74
C HIS A 238 4.05 4.85 14.68
N ILE A 239 3.49 6.04 14.94
CA ILE A 239 2.72 6.79 13.93
C ILE A 239 3.59 7.10 12.71
N VAL A 240 4.80 7.63 12.91
CA VAL A 240 5.74 7.98 11.82
C VAL A 240 6.08 6.74 10.98
N ARG A 241 6.47 5.64 11.65
CA ARG A 241 6.80 4.38 10.97
C ARG A 241 5.63 3.85 10.13
N MET A 242 4.42 3.80 10.70
CA MET A 242 3.22 3.33 9.98
C MET A 242 2.84 4.23 8.79
N GLN A 243 3.21 5.52 8.83
CA GLN A 243 2.88 6.51 7.80
C GLN A 243 3.90 6.57 6.66
N GLU A 244 5.20 6.57 6.96
CA GLU A 244 6.27 6.87 5.98
C GLU A 244 7.05 5.62 5.56
N GLU A 245 7.28 4.67 6.47
CA GLU A 245 8.30 3.62 6.25
C GLU A 245 7.73 2.29 5.75
N ILE A 246 6.47 1.97 6.07
CA ILE A 246 5.86 0.67 5.69
C ILE A 246 5.22 0.77 4.29
N GLY A 247 6.05 1.08 3.28
CA GLY A 247 5.70 1.02 1.86
C GLY A 247 4.45 1.82 1.51
N THR A 248 4.37 3.09 1.92
CA THR A 248 3.19 3.93 1.65
C THR A 248 3.34 4.82 0.41
N GLY A 249 4.55 4.85 -0.18
CA GLY A 249 4.94 5.88 -1.13
C GLY A 249 5.02 7.29 -0.53
N GLY A 250 5.07 7.40 0.81
CA GLY A 250 5.07 8.66 1.55
C GLY A 250 3.66 9.19 1.87
N ALA A 251 3.55 9.99 2.93
CA ALA A 251 2.31 10.66 3.35
C ALA A 251 1.10 9.72 3.48
N GLY A 252 1.31 8.46 3.88
CA GLY A 252 0.23 7.48 4.02
C GLY A 252 -0.61 7.29 2.75
N PHE A 253 0.01 7.15 1.59
CA PHE A 253 -0.65 6.94 0.28
C PHE A 253 -1.39 8.16 -0.32
N ARG A 254 -1.25 9.37 0.24
CA ARG A 254 -1.95 10.54 -0.32
C ARG A 254 -1.36 10.98 -1.66
N PHE A 255 -0.03 10.91 -1.84
CA PHE A 255 0.59 11.25 -3.13
C PHE A 255 0.20 10.29 -4.24
N ILE A 256 0.21 8.97 -4.00
CA ILE A 256 -0.23 8.01 -5.02
C ILE A 256 -1.72 8.18 -5.37
N TYR A 257 -2.56 8.56 -4.40
CA TYR A 257 -3.96 8.86 -4.67
C TYR A 257 -4.14 10.19 -5.41
N ALA A 258 -3.30 11.20 -5.14
CA ALA A 258 -3.27 12.43 -5.93
C ALA A 258 -2.87 12.14 -7.38
N SER A 259 -1.79 11.37 -7.62
CA SER A 259 -1.40 10.93 -8.96
C SER A 259 -2.53 10.18 -9.68
N PHE A 260 -3.30 9.35 -8.97
CA PHE A 260 -4.48 8.69 -9.52
C PHE A 260 -5.54 9.70 -9.96
N LEU A 261 -5.86 10.70 -9.14
CA LEU A 261 -6.80 11.76 -9.51
C LEU A 261 -6.30 12.58 -10.71
N GLN A 262 -4.99 12.86 -10.78
CA GLN A 262 -4.38 13.56 -11.90
C GLN A 262 -4.50 12.76 -13.22
N GLU A 263 -4.13 11.48 -13.20
CA GLU A 263 -4.24 10.60 -14.36
C GLU A 263 -5.70 10.43 -14.78
N ALA A 264 -6.60 10.24 -13.81
CA ALA A 264 -8.04 10.17 -14.05
C ALA A 264 -8.60 11.46 -14.66
N GLY A 265 -8.14 12.63 -14.21
CA GLY A 265 -8.52 13.92 -14.76
C GLY A 265 -8.12 14.08 -16.21
N LYS A 266 -6.92 13.63 -16.58
CA LYS A 266 -6.46 13.62 -17.99
C LYS A 266 -7.27 12.63 -18.84
N LEU A 267 -7.51 11.41 -18.33
CA LEU A 267 -8.22 10.36 -19.06
C LEU A 267 -9.69 10.69 -19.31
N LEU A 268 -10.33 11.43 -18.40
CA LEU A 268 -11.75 11.81 -18.49
C LEU A 268 -11.96 13.27 -18.91
N ASP A 269 -10.88 13.99 -19.22
CA ASP A 269 -10.89 15.44 -19.49
C ASP A 269 -11.69 16.24 -18.42
N ASN A 270 -11.44 15.93 -17.15
CA ASN A 270 -12.24 16.44 -16.04
C ASN A 270 -11.41 17.38 -15.12
N PRO A 271 -11.64 18.71 -15.17
CA PRO A 271 -10.87 19.67 -14.40
C PRO A 271 -11.07 19.54 -12.88
N LEU A 272 -12.22 19.01 -12.42
CA LEU A 272 -12.46 18.74 -11.00
C LEU A 272 -11.48 17.70 -10.45
N LEU A 273 -11.13 16.69 -11.25
CA LEU A 273 -10.18 15.66 -10.86
C LEU A 273 -8.76 16.22 -10.78
N SER A 274 -8.38 17.10 -11.70
CA SER A 274 -7.11 17.83 -11.64
C SER A 274 -7.04 18.73 -10.41
N GLU A 275 -8.09 19.51 -10.12
CA GLU A 275 -8.16 20.37 -8.94
C GLU A 275 -8.08 19.55 -7.64
N THR A 276 -8.87 18.48 -7.53
CA THR A 276 -8.87 17.62 -6.34
C THR A 276 -7.58 16.81 -6.20
N SER A 277 -6.87 16.53 -7.29
CA SER A 277 -5.50 16.02 -7.25
C SER A 277 -4.57 17.02 -6.57
N GLU A 278 -4.57 18.28 -6.98
CA GLU A 278 -3.73 19.33 -6.36
C GLU A 278 -4.06 19.49 -4.88
N MET A 279 -5.34 19.54 -4.52
CA MET A 279 -5.76 19.56 -3.13
C MET A 279 -5.26 18.34 -2.35
N MET A 280 -5.28 17.14 -2.94
CA MET A 280 -4.79 15.93 -2.29
C MET A 280 -3.26 15.93 -2.14
N THR A 281 -2.53 16.50 -3.10
CA THR A 281 -1.07 16.71 -2.97
C THR A 281 -0.77 17.59 -1.76
N LEU A 282 -1.49 18.72 -1.60
CA LEU A 282 -1.34 19.60 -0.44
C LEU A 282 -1.67 18.89 0.88
N VAL A 283 -2.69 18.02 0.90
CA VAL A 283 -2.98 17.17 2.06
C VAL A 283 -1.82 16.22 2.34
N GLY A 284 -1.21 15.64 1.31
CA GLY A 284 0.00 14.82 1.43
C GLY A 284 1.16 15.58 2.08
N ASP A 285 1.40 16.83 1.67
CA ASP A 285 2.43 17.68 2.27
C ASP A 285 2.15 17.96 3.75
N GLN A 286 0.89 18.21 4.12
CA GLN A 286 0.53 18.40 5.53
C GLN A 286 0.71 17.13 6.36
N TRP A 287 0.47 15.94 5.79
CA TRP A 287 0.79 14.66 6.43
C TRP A 287 2.29 14.49 6.66
N ARG A 288 3.14 14.86 5.69
CA ARG A 288 4.61 14.85 5.86
C ARG A 288 5.05 15.82 6.95
N GLU A 289 4.51 17.03 6.93
CA GLU A 289 4.81 18.04 7.95
C GLU A 289 4.43 17.54 9.34
N PHE A 290 3.28 16.88 9.49
CA PHE A 290 2.89 16.23 10.72
C PHE A 290 3.89 15.14 11.15
N ALA A 291 4.32 14.26 10.25
CA ALA A 291 5.36 13.27 10.57
C ALA A 291 6.70 13.91 10.99
N LEU A 292 7.09 15.02 10.37
CA LEU A 292 8.27 15.80 10.77
C LEU A 292 8.11 16.39 12.18
N MET A 293 6.92 16.91 12.52
CA MET A 293 6.63 17.39 13.88
C MET A 293 6.73 16.25 14.90
N LEU A 294 6.22 15.06 14.59
CA LEU A 294 6.38 13.87 15.43
C LEU A 294 7.85 13.47 15.60
N ALA A 295 8.63 13.44 14.51
CA ALA A 295 10.05 13.10 14.55
C ALA A 295 10.88 14.10 15.38
N LYS A 296 10.52 15.39 15.35
CA LYS A 296 11.12 16.42 16.22
C LYS A 296 10.75 16.21 17.68
N ALA A 297 9.47 15.90 17.96
CA ALA A 297 8.98 15.61 19.31
C ALA A 297 9.63 14.37 19.95
N ILE A 298 10.04 13.37 19.15
CA ILE A 298 10.75 12.19 19.65
C ILE A 298 12.20 12.53 20.04
N ARG A 299 12.85 13.38 19.25
CA ARG A 299 14.26 13.81 19.41
C ARG A 299 14.48 14.90 20.45
N SER A 300 13.42 15.51 20.99
CA SER A 300 13.54 16.56 22.01
C SER A 300 14.28 16.04 23.26
N LYS A 301 15.15 16.91 23.80
CA LYS A 301 15.92 16.66 25.04
C LYS A 301 14.97 16.48 26.22
N GLU A 302 15.46 15.89 27.32
CA GLU A 302 14.67 15.67 28.54
C GLU A 302 14.10 16.96 29.14
N SER A 303 14.83 18.07 29.00
CA SER A 303 14.41 19.40 29.48
C SER A 303 13.37 20.10 28.60
N GLN A 304 13.00 19.56 27.43
CA GLN A 304 11.99 20.14 26.56
C GLN A 304 10.67 19.35 26.66
N THR A 305 9.60 20.06 27.02
CA THR A 305 8.25 19.52 27.05
C THR A 305 7.71 19.41 25.62
N THR A 306 7.21 18.23 25.25
CA THR A 306 6.55 18.03 23.95
C THR A 306 5.18 18.69 23.98
N ASP A 307 4.92 19.58 23.02
CA ASP A 307 3.60 20.20 22.85
C ASP A 307 2.63 19.23 22.13
N PHE A 308 1.98 18.36 22.90
CA PHE A 308 0.99 17.41 22.38
C PHE A 308 -0.28 18.10 21.85
N LEU A 309 -0.58 19.31 22.32
CA LEU A 309 -1.72 20.08 21.82
C LEU A 309 -1.46 20.55 20.39
N ALA A 310 -0.27 21.06 20.10
CA ALA A 310 0.13 21.43 18.73
C ALA A 310 0.08 20.22 17.78
N LEU A 311 0.56 19.05 18.22
CA LEU A 311 0.50 17.81 17.42
C LEU A 311 -0.94 17.38 17.13
N LYS A 312 -1.81 17.42 18.15
CA LYS A 312 -3.24 17.13 18.00
C LYS A 312 -3.89 18.09 17.00
N THR A 313 -3.70 19.40 17.20
CA THR A 313 -4.31 20.45 16.36
C THR A 313 -3.86 20.32 14.91
N LYS A 314 -2.58 20.00 14.67
CA LYS A 314 -2.07 19.71 13.32
C LYS A 314 -2.78 18.52 12.68
N LEU A 315 -2.95 17.41 13.39
CA LEU A 315 -3.61 16.25 12.82
C LEU A 315 -5.12 16.48 12.59
N GLU A 316 -5.77 17.30 13.43
CA GLU A 316 -7.15 17.74 13.21
C GLU A 316 -7.27 18.58 11.94
N SER A 317 -6.34 19.52 11.68
CA SER A 317 -6.35 20.33 10.46
C SER A 317 -6.09 19.51 9.20
N VAL A 318 -5.19 18.51 9.25
CA VAL A 318 -5.00 17.53 8.18
C VAL A 318 -6.31 16.79 7.89
N ALA A 319 -7.03 16.37 8.94
CA ALA A 319 -8.32 15.68 8.78
C ALA A 319 -9.39 16.59 8.15
N ASP A 320 -9.38 17.90 8.45
CA ASP A 320 -10.27 18.89 7.82
C ASP A 320 -9.95 19.11 6.34
N ALA A 321 -8.68 19.31 6.00
CA ALA A 321 -8.22 19.47 4.62
C ALA A 321 -8.55 18.22 3.78
N GLU A 322 -8.27 17.04 4.31
CA GLU A 322 -8.56 15.78 3.61
C GLU A 322 -10.07 15.56 3.43
N ALA A 323 -10.89 15.91 4.43
CA ALA A 323 -12.33 15.85 4.31
C ALA A 323 -12.88 16.78 3.22
N ALA A 324 -12.26 17.94 3.01
CA ALA A 324 -12.66 18.88 1.97
C ALA A 324 -12.49 18.26 0.57
N VAL A 325 -11.38 17.56 0.31
CA VAL A 325 -11.15 16.83 -0.95
C VAL A 325 -12.28 15.85 -1.22
N TYR A 326 -12.60 15.00 -0.24
CA TYR A 326 -13.64 13.97 -0.43
C TYR A 326 -15.05 14.55 -0.57
N ARG A 327 -15.37 15.66 0.09
CA ARG A 327 -16.68 16.32 -0.09
C ARG A 327 -16.79 16.84 -1.52
N LYS A 328 -15.75 17.54 -1.99
CA LYS A 328 -15.68 18.05 -3.36
C LYS A 328 -15.81 16.94 -4.41
N LEU A 329 -15.14 15.80 -4.21
CA LEU A 329 -15.27 14.62 -5.07
C LEU A 329 -16.68 13.97 -5.05
N LEU A 330 -17.46 14.13 -3.97
CA LEU A 330 -18.82 13.59 -3.88
C LEU A 330 -19.88 14.54 -4.42
N GLU A 331 -19.66 15.85 -4.32
CA GLU A 331 -20.58 16.90 -4.75
C GLU A 331 -20.43 17.21 -6.25
N GLY A 332 -19.21 17.10 -6.79
CA GLY A 332 -18.94 17.44 -8.18
C GLY A 332 -19.29 16.34 -9.19
N ASN A 333 -19.41 16.74 -10.45
CA ASN A 333 -19.64 15.82 -11.56
C ASN A 333 -18.33 15.17 -12.02
N LEU A 334 -18.29 13.84 -11.97
CA LEU A 334 -17.10 13.03 -12.29
C LEU A 334 -17.17 12.40 -13.70
N VAL A 335 -18.26 12.63 -14.44
CA VAL A 335 -18.51 12.11 -15.78
C VAL A 335 -18.77 13.25 -16.74
#